data_AF-W4VLC4-F1
#
_entry.id   AF-W4VLC4-F1
#
_cell.length_a   1.000
_cell.length_b   1.000
_cell.length_c   1.000
_cell.angle_alpha   90.00
_cell.angle_beta   90.00
_cell.angle_gamma   90.00
#
_symmetry.space_group_name_H-M   'P 1'
#
loop_
_entity.id
_entity.type
_entity.pdbx_description
1 polymer ?
#
loop_
_entity_poly.entity_id
_entity_poly.type
_entity_poly.pdbx_seq_one_letter_code
_entity_poly.pdbx_strand_id
1 'polypeptide(L)' 'MMEFLYFPEDKSLYIPAIISLLIFVIGAFVTMYFIQKASKKEQEKWDEQYKNHKD' A
#
# COMPACT_ATOMS: atom_id res chain seq x y z
N MET A 1 17.35 11.01 29.18
CA MET A 1 18.59 10.79 28.41
C MET A 1 18.18 10.06 27.17
N MET A 2 18.47 10.59 25.97
CA MET A 2 18.23 9.84 24.72
C MET A 2 18.84 8.46 24.90
N GLU A 3 18.01 7.42 24.90
CA GLU A 3 18.47 6.07 24.60
C GLU A 3 19.18 6.20 23.26
N PHE A 4 20.51 6.24 23.34
CA PHE A 4 21.41 6.33 22.22
C PHE A 4 20.87 5.38 21.15
N LEU A 5 20.67 5.87 19.92
CA LEU A 5 20.34 5.04 18.78
C LEU A 5 21.45 3.99 18.65
N TYR A 6 21.30 2.87 19.35
CA TYR A 6 22.29 1.82 19.39
C TYR A 6 22.11 1.04 18.10
N PHE A 7 22.93 1.44 17.15
CA PHE A 7 23.04 0.76 15.90
C PHE A 7 23.86 -0.51 16.13
N PRO A 8 23.30 -1.72 15.92
CA PRO A 8 24.10 -2.92 15.99
C PRO A 8 25.34 -2.80 15.08
N GLU A 9 26.49 -3.16 15.65
CA GLU A 9 27.77 -3.21 14.94
C GLU A 9 27.71 -4.22 13.79
N ASP A 10 27.13 -5.39 14.06
CA ASP A 10 26.82 -6.38 13.03
C ASP A 10 25.57 -5.96 12.24
N LYS A 11 25.76 -5.71 10.93
CA LYS A 11 24.69 -5.31 10.02
C LYS A 11 23.68 -6.42 9.73
N SER A 12 24.01 -7.67 10.03
CA SER A 12 23.09 -8.80 9.90
C SER A 12 21.83 -8.62 10.76
N LEU A 13 21.96 -7.92 11.90
CA LEU A 13 20.86 -7.69 12.84
C LEU A 13 19.77 -6.73 12.31
N TYR A 14 20.00 -6.02 11.21
CA TYR A 14 18.96 -5.20 10.55
C TYR A 14 18.10 -5.98 9.56
N ILE A 15 18.50 -7.21 9.19
CA ILE A 15 17.75 -8.03 8.22
C ILE A 15 16.28 -8.18 8.63
N PRO A 16 15.92 -8.45 9.90
CA PRO A 16 14.52 -8.51 10.31
C PRO A 16 13.75 -7.22 10.06
N ALA A 17 14.37 -6.06 10.33
CA ALA A 17 13.75 -4.75 10.12
C ALA A 17 13.50 -4.46 8.63
N ILE A 18 14.46 -4.82 7.77
CA ILE A 18 14.31 -4.67 6.31
C ILE A 18 13.21 -5.59 5.79
N ILE A 19 13.12 -6.83 6.27
CA ILE A 19 12.04 -7.76 5.89
C ILE A 19 10.68 -7.20 6.30
N SER A 20 10.54 -6.71 7.54
CA SER A 20 9.29 -6.09 7.99
C SER A 20 8.91 -4.88 7.13
N LEU A 21 9.87 -3.99 6.85
CA LEU A 21 9.66 -2.84 5.98
C LEU A 21 9.16 -3.28 4.59
N LEU A 22 9.83 -4.25 3.97
CA LEU A 22 9.46 -4.75 2.65
C LEU A 22 8.05 -5.34 2.64
N ILE A 23 7.67 -6.10 3.67
CA ILE A 23 6.31 -6.66 3.78
C ILE A 23 5.26 -5.55 3.80
N PHE A 24 5.46 -4.50 4.62
CA PHE A 24 4.50 -3.39 4.70
C PHE A 24 4.47 -2.56 3.42
N VAL A 25 5.62 -2.30 2.81
CA VAL A 25 5.74 -1.56 1.54
C VAL A 25 5.02 -2.31 0.43
N ILE A 26 5.30 -3.60 0.26
CA ILE A 26 4.63 -4.46 -0.73
C ILE A 26 3.12 -4.51 -0.43
N GLY A 27 2.74 -4.69 0.83
CA GLY A 27 1.34 -4.66 1.26
C GLY A 27 0.63 -3.38 0.86
N ALA A 28 1.24 -2.21 1.11
CA ALA A 28 0.68 -0.91 0.74
C ALA A 28 0.49 -0.77 -0.78
N PHE A 29 1.47 -1.20 -1.59
CA PHE A 29 1.36 -1.19 -3.05
C PHE A 29 0.22 -2.10 -3.53
N VAL A 30 0.13 -3.31 -2.98
CA VAL A 30 -0.92 -4.27 -3.33
C VAL A 30 -2.30 -3.72 -2.95
N THR A 31 -2.45 -3.17 -1.74
CA THR A 31 -3.70 -2.54 -1.29
C THR A 31 -4.10 -1.37 -2.17
N MET A 32 -3.16 -0.47 -2.50
CA MET A 32 -3.43 0.65 -3.42
C MET A 32 -3.86 0.17 -4.81
N TYR A 33 -3.21 -0.87 -5.33
CA TYR A 33 -3.59 -1.47 -6.61
C TYR A 33 -5.01 -2.04 -6.58
N PHE A 34 -5.39 -2.74 -5.51
CA PHE A 34 -6.75 -3.26 -5.35
C PHE A 34 -7.79 -2.13 -5.25
N ILE A 35 -7.51 -1.08 -4.48
CA ILE A 35 -8.39 0.08 -4.35
C ILE A 35 -8.59 0.75 -5.72
N GLN A 36 -7.50 0.99 -6.47
CA GLN A 36 -7.59 1.62 -7.78
C GLN A 36 -8.42 0.77 -8.76
N LYS A 37 -8.23 -0.55 -8.75
CA LYS A 37 -9.00 -1.46 -9.60
C LYS A 37 -10.47 -1.51 -9.22
N ALA A 38 -10.79 -1.49 -7.91
CA ALA A 38 -12.17 -1.44 -7.44
C ALA A 38 -12.84 -0.12 -7.86
N SER A 39 -12.15 1.01 -7.66
CA SER A 39 -12.66 2.34 -8.01
C SER A 39 -12.96 2.48 -9.51
N LYS A 40 -12.10 1.96 -10.39
CA LYS A 40 -12.36 1.97 -11.85
C LYS A 40 -13.63 1.22 -12.23
N LYS A 41 -13.86 0.05 -11.63
CA LYS A 41 -15.10 -0.72 -11.87
C LYS A 41 -16.35 0.01 -11.37
N GLU A 42 -16.22 0.78 -10.29
CA GLU A 42 -17.32 1.58 -9.76
C GLU A 42 -17.63 2.77 -10.66
N GLN A 43 -16.60 3.43 -11.19
CA GLN A 43 -16.75 4.50 -12.17
C GLN A 43 -17.45 4.03 -13.45
N GLU A 44 -17.04 2.89 -14.02
CA GLU A 44 -17.67 2.33 -15.22
C GLU A 44 -19.18 2.06 -15.00
N LYS A 45 -19.54 1.47 -13.86
CA LYS A 45 -20.96 1.25 -13.51
C LYS A 45 -21.73 2.54 -13.34
N TRP A 46 -21.12 3.55 -12.72
CA TRP A 46 -21.75 4.85 -12.52
C TRP A 46 -21.99 5.55 -13.86
N ASP A 47 -21.00 5.53 -14.76
CA ASP A 47 -21.10 6.13 -16.09
C ASP A 47 -22.17 5.43 -16.94
N GLU A 48 -22.28 4.10 -16.88
CA GLU A 48 -23.37 3.36 -17.54
C GLU A 48 -24.75 3.75 -17.00
N GLN A 49 -24.91 3.83 -15.67
CA GLN A 49 -26.17 4.25 -15.06
C GLN A 49 -26.53 5.70 -15.37
N TYR A 50 -25.55 6.60 -15.35
CA TYR A 50 -25.74 8.01 -15.64
C TYR A 50 -26.10 8.25 -17.11
N LYS A 51 -25.47 7.54 -18.05
CA LYS A 51 -25.84 7.59 -19.48
C LYS A 51 -27.28 7.11 -19.69
N ASN A 52 -27.67 5.98 -19.11
CA ASN A 52 -29.02 5.43 -19.23
C ASN A 52 -30.12 6.32 -18.60
N HIS A 53 -29.78 7.30 -17.76
CA HIS A 53 -30.73 8.25 -17.18
C HIS A 53 -30.90 9.54 -18.00
N LYS A 54 -30.10 9.74 -19.05
CA LYS A 54 -30.10 10.95 -19.89
C LYS A 54 -30.75 10.75 -21.26
N ASP A 55 -31.04 9.52 -21.63
CA ASP A 55 -31.81 9.11 -22.82
C ASP A 55 -33.30 8.88 -22.45
#